data_AF-A0A932LL77-F1
#
_entry.id   AF-A0A932LL77-F1
#
_cell.length_a   1.000
_cell.length_b   1.000
_cell.length_c   1.000
_cell.angle_alpha   90.00
_cell.angle_beta   90.00
_cell.angle_gamma   90.00
#
_symmetry.space_group_name_H-M   'P 1'
#
loop_
_entity.id
_entity.type
_entity.pdbx_description
1 polymer ?
#
loop_
_entity_poly.entity_id
_entity_poly.type
_entity_poly.pdbx_seq_one_letter_code
_entity_poly.pdbx_strand_id
1 'polypeptide(L)'
;MAKKPVVELDCFEVWRQVSNYLDDEVSAELRMAMTSHFKGCEHCTAILDGTRNVVKLVGDGKAFDVPASARRRLYTKLDAHLAKRRGNKRVH
;
A
#
# COMPACT_ATOMS: atom_id res chain seq x y z
N MET A 1 8.35 -32.93 -5.27
CA MET A 1 8.19 -31.46 -5.27
C MET A 1 6.74 -31.15 -5.65
N ALA A 2 5.82 -31.26 -4.69
CA ALA A 2 4.40 -31.07 -4.96
C ALA A 2 4.10 -29.56 -4.97
N LYS A 3 3.74 -29.04 -6.14
CA LYS A 3 3.24 -27.68 -6.35
C LYS A 3 1.95 -27.56 -5.54
N LYS A 4 2.02 -26.91 -4.37
CA LYS A 4 0.86 -26.66 -3.49
C LYS A 4 -0.17 -25.87 -4.32
N PRO A 5 -1.43 -26.33 -4.44
CA PRO A 5 -2.41 -25.65 -5.28
C PRO A 5 -2.63 -24.24 -4.71
N VAL A 6 -2.69 -23.26 -5.60
CA VAL A 6 -3.15 -21.92 -5.27
C VAL A 6 -4.53 -22.10 -4.67
N VAL A 7 -4.62 -21.91 -3.35
CA VAL A 7 -5.85 -22.09 -2.58
C VAL A 7 -6.90 -21.19 -3.22
N GLU A 8 -8.04 -21.76 -3.61
CA GLU A 8 -9.24 -21.01 -3.96
C GLU A 8 -9.65 -20.22 -2.72
N LEU A 9 -9.17 -18.98 -2.62
CA LEU A 9 -9.50 -18.09 -1.52
C LEU A 9 -10.96 -17.70 -1.71
N ASP A 10 -11.82 -17.97 -0.73
CA ASP A 10 -13.22 -17.58 -0.82
C ASP A 10 -13.43 -16.11 -0.43
N CYS A 11 -14.62 -15.57 -0.71
CA CYS A 11 -14.92 -14.17 -0.39
C CYS A 11 -14.82 -13.87 1.11
N PHE A 12 -15.17 -14.81 1.97
CA PHE A 12 -15.20 -14.62 3.41
C PHE A 12 -13.77 -14.52 3.99
N GLU A 13 -12.85 -15.33 3.48
CA GLU A 13 -11.42 -15.22 3.77
C GLU A 13 -10.84 -13.90 3.27
N VAL A 14 -11.23 -13.44 2.07
CA VAL A 14 -10.83 -12.12 1.56
C VAL A 14 -11.29 -11.02 2.52
N TRP A 15 -12.57 -11.02 2.93
CA TRP A 15 -13.11 -9.97 3.79
C TRP A 15 -12.43 -9.93 5.16
N ARG A 16 -12.11 -11.09 5.73
CA ARG A 16 -11.37 -11.18 7.00
C ARG A 16 -9.97 -10.57 6.90
N GLN A 17 -9.36 -10.64 5.72
CA GLN A 17 -7.98 -10.18 5.49
C GLN A 17 -7.89 -8.81 4.81
N VAL A 18 -9.01 -8.17 4.44
CA VAL A 18 -8.99 -6.96 3.60
C VAL A 18 -8.25 -5.80 4.26
N SER A 19 -8.35 -5.64 5.58
CA SER A 19 -7.58 -4.61 6.32
C SER A 19 -6.09 -4.94 6.27
N ASN A 20 -5.70 -6.14 6.71
CA ASN A 20 -4.30 -6.60 6.69
C ASN A 20 -3.69 -6.48 5.28
N TYR A 21 -4.47 -6.74 4.23
CA TYR A 21 -4.02 -6.58 2.84
C TYR A 21 -3.73 -5.13 2.48
N LEU A 22 -4.55 -4.18 2.95
CA LEU A 22 -4.33 -2.74 2.75
C LEU A 22 -3.15 -2.22 3.59
N ASP A 23 -2.95 -2.78 4.77
CA ASP A 23 -1.91 -2.38 5.73
C ASP A 23 -0.54 -3.05 5.46
N ASP A 24 -0.41 -3.83 4.38
CA ASP A 24 0.80 -4.61 4.05
C ASP A 24 1.19 -5.69 5.08
N GLU A 25 0.22 -6.18 5.86
CA GLU A 25 0.39 -7.15 6.96
C GLU A 25 0.02 -8.61 6.58
N VAL A 26 -0.05 -8.91 5.28
CA VAL A 26 -0.30 -10.27 4.76
C VAL A 26 0.99 -10.89 4.22
N SER A 27 1.10 -12.23 4.24
CA SER A 27 2.21 -12.91 3.57
C SER A 27 2.19 -12.69 2.07
N ALA A 28 3.32 -12.87 1.39
CA ALA A 28 3.41 -12.72 -0.05
C ALA A 28 2.47 -13.69 -0.80
N GLU A 29 2.34 -14.92 -0.30
CA GLU A 29 1.45 -15.94 -0.86
C GLU A 29 -0.02 -15.54 -0.74
N LEU A 30 -0.43 -15.04 0.44
CA LEU A 30 -1.79 -14.57 0.68
C LEU A 30 -2.11 -13.34 -0.17
N ARG A 31 -1.15 -12.40 -0.29
CA ARG A 31 -1.28 -11.23 -1.17
C ARG A 31 -1.51 -11.65 -2.63
N MET A 32 -0.77 -12.64 -3.13
CA MET A 32 -0.95 -13.15 -4.49
C MET A 32 -2.33 -13.78 -4.67
N ALA A 33 -2.79 -14.60 -3.72
CA ALA A 33 -4.10 -15.23 -3.77
C ALA A 33 -5.25 -14.20 -3.75
N MET A 34 -5.21 -13.23 -2.83
CA MET A 34 -6.20 -12.15 -2.76
C MET A 34 -6.19 -11.29 -4.03
N THR A 35 -5.00 -10.96 -4.57
CA THR A 35 -4.88 -10.21 -5.82
C THR A 35 -5.48 -10.97 -7.01
N SER A 36 -5.31 -12.30 -7.04
CA SER A 36 -5.98 -13.14 -8.04
C SER A 36 -7.50 -13.14 -7.85
N HIS A 37 -7.99 -13.21 -6.61
CA HIS A 37 -9.42 -13.20 -6.31
C HIS A 37 -10.08 -11.88 -6.72
N PHE A 38 -9.47 -10.72 -6.42
CA PHE A 38 -10.01 -9.42 -6.82
C PHE A 38 -10.18 -9.32 -8.35
N LYS A 39 -9.27 -9.88 -9.15
CA LYS A 39 -9.41 -9.89 -10.61
C LYS A 39 -10.61 -10.68 -11.13
N GLY A 40 -11.11 -11.66 -10.35
CA GLY A 40 -12.19 -12.56 -10.77
C GLY A 40 -13.51 -12.36 -10.02
N CYS A 41 -13.56 -11.48 -9.02
CA CYS A 41 -14.74 -11.28 -8.18
C CYS A 41 -15.08 -9.79 -8.06
N GLU A 42 -16.19 -9.39 -8.69
CA GLU A 42 -16.69 -8.01 -8.64
C GLU A 42 -17.09 -7.59 -7.22
N HIS A 43 -17.69 -8.49 -6.44
CA HIS A 43 -18.08 -8.20 -5.06
C HIS A 43 -16.88 -7.86 -4.18
N CYS A 44 -15.82 -8.67 -4.22
CA CYS A 44 -14.62 -8.43 -3.42
C CYS A 44 -13.82 -7.21 -3.90
N THR A 45 -13.88 -6.89 -5.20
CA THR A 45 -13.34 -5.63 -5.72
C THR A 45 -14.09 -4.43 -5.16
N ALA A 46 -15.43 -4.47 -5.17
CA ALA A 46 -16.26 -3.41 -4.59
C ALA A 46 -16.00 -3.23 -3.08
N ILE A 47 -15.80 -4.32 -2.34
CA ILE A 47 -15.41 -4.26 -0.92
C ILE A 47 -14.04 -3.60 -0.77
N LEU A 48 -13.03 -4.04 -1.51
CA LEU A 48 -11.67 -3.46 -1.46
C LEU A 48 -11.67 -1.96 -1.73
N ASP A 49 -12.37 -1.53 -2.77
CA ASP A 49 -12.46 -0.12 -3.15
C ASP A 49 -13.27 0.69 -2.14
N GLY A 50 -14.35 0.12 -1.59
CA GLY A 50 -15.14 0.70 -0.51
C GLY A 50 -14.30 0.92 0.75
N THR A 51 -13.50 -0.08 1.17
CA THR A 51 -12.61 0.05 2.34
C THR A 51 -11.56 1.13 2.11
N ARG A 52 -10.93 1.19 0.92
CA ARG A 52 -9.99 2.27 0.56
C ARG A 52 -10.64 3.64 0.63
N ASN A 53 -11.87 3.76 0.14
CA ASN A 53 -12.60 5.02 0.17
C ASN A 53 -12.90 5.46 1.62
N VAL A 54 -13.32 4.53 2.50
CA VAL A 54 -13.51 4.82 3.92
C VAL A 54 -12.20 5.28 4.57
N VAL A 55 -11.08 4.58 4.35
CA VAL A 55 -9.76 4.98 4.87
C VAL A 55 -9.40 6.40 4.41
N LYS A 56 -9.62 6.72 3.13
CA LYS A 56 -9.39 8.06 2.59
C LYS A 56 -10.28 9.11 3.26
N LEU A 57 -11.58 8.88 3.34
CA LEU A 57 -12.53 9.83 3.94
C LEU A 57 -12.24 10.10 5.42
N VAL A 58 -11.91 9.05 6.19
CA VAL A 58 -11.57 9.17 7.61
C VAL A 58 -10.18 9.81 7.80
N GLY A 59 -9.22 9.50 6.92
CA GLY A 59 -7.89 10.11 6.92
C GLY A 59 -7.91 11.60 6.55
N ASP A 60 -8.68 11.97 5.53
CA ASP A 60 -8.87 13.38 5.10
C ASP A 60 -9.57 14.20 6.21
N GLY A 61 -10.48 13.59 6.97
CA GLY A 61 -11.16 14.24 8.10
C GLY A 61 -10.28 14.56 9.32
N LYS A 62 -9.03 14.08 9.35
CA LYS A 62 -8.05 14.33 10.42
C LYS A 62 -6.64 14.56 9.85
N ALA A 63 -6.52 15.33 8.77
CA ALA A 63 -5.23 15.86 8.38
C ALA A 63 -4.68 16.72 9.53
N PHE A 64 -3.80 16.14 10.36
CA PHE A 64 -2.97 16.96 11.23
C PHE A 64 -2.13 17.83 10.33
N ASP A 65 -2.26 19.15 10.46
CA ASP A 65 -1.39 20.07 9.74
C ASP A 65 0.06 19.70 10.03
N VAL A 66 0.78 19.25 8.99
CA VAL A 66 2.21 18.99 9.11
C VAL A 66 2.85 20.33 9.48
N PRO A 67 3.53 20.44 10.65
CA PRO A 67 4.13 21.71 11.04
C PRO A 67 5.06 22.21 9.94
N ALA A 68 4.99 23.50 9.62
CA ALA A 68 5.81 24.09 8.56
C ALA A 68 7.32 23.81 8.76
N SER A 69 7.75 23.67 10.01
CA SER A 69 9.11 23.25 10.39
C SER A 69 9.46 21.81 9.97
N ALA A 70 8.53 20.87 10.13
CA ALA A 70 8.71 19.48 9.69
C ALA A 70 8.79 19.40 8.16
N ARG A 71 7.88 20.11 7.46
CA ARG A 71 7.91 20.24 6.00
C ARG A 71 9.25 20.82 5.53
N ARG A 72 9.70 21.93 6.11
CA ARG A 72 10.97 22.58 5.77
C ARG A 72 12.17 21.65 5.94
N ARG A 73 12.27 20.97 7.09
CA ARG A 73 13.37 20.01 7.37
C ARG A 73 13.40 18.86 6.37
N LEU A 74 12.23 18.36 5.95
CA LEU A 74 12.15 17.30 4.95
C LEU A 74 12.71 17.77 3.60
N TYR A 75 12.22 18.90 3.07
CA TYR A 75 12.68 19.44 1.79
C TYR A 75 14.18 19.77 1.81
N THR A 76 14.68 20.40 2.87
CA THR A 76 16.13 20.68 3.00
C THR A 76 16.99 19.40 2.91
N LYS A 77 16.57 18.32 3.58
CA LYS A 77 17.29 17.04 3.50
C LYS A 77 17.20 16.41 2.12
N LEU A 78 16.03 16.47 1.48
CA LEU A 78 15.81 15.94 0.15
C LEU A 78 16.67 16.66 -0.89
N ASP A 79 16.67 18.00 -0.88
CA ASP A 79 17.47 18.82 -1.80
C ASP A 79 18.97 18.53 -1.63
N ALA A 80 19.45 18.42 -0.40
CA ALA A 80 20.83 18.05 -0.12
C ALA A 80 21.18 16.64 -0.66
N HIS A 81 20.27 15.67 -0.52
CA HIS A 81 20.48 14.32 -1.05
C HIS A 81 20.52 14.30 -2.58
N LEU A 82 19.61 15.02 -3.23
CA LEU A 82 19.55 15.14 -4.69
C LEU A 82 20.78 15.87 -5.24
N ALA A 83 21.23 16.95 -4.58
CA ALA A 83 22.45 17.67 -4.94
C ALA A 83 23.68 16.76 -4.86
N LYS A 84 23.83 15.97 -3.79
CA LYS A 84 24.91 14.98 -3.66
C LYS A 84 24.87 13.94 -4.77
N ARG A 85 23.70 13.40 -5.11
CA ARG A 85 23.56 12.44 -6.23
C ARG A 85 23.92 13.05 -7.58
N ARG A 86 23.56 14.31 -7.83
CA ARG A 86 23.93 15.03 -9.07
C ARG A 86 25.42 15.33 -9.15
N GLY A 87 26.06 15.64 -8.03
CA GLY A 87 27.52 15.79 -7.94
C GLY A 87 28.25 14.48 -8.22
N ASN A 88 27.78 13.37 -7.64
CA ASN A 88 28.39 12.05 -7.81
C ASN A 88 28.27 11.52 -9.25
N LYS A 89 27.24 11.93 -9.99
CA LYS A 89 27.02 11.55 -11.40
C LYS A 89 27.90 12.31 -12.41
N ARG A 90 28.69 13.30 -11.97
CA ARG A 90 29.62 14.07 -12.83
C ARG A 90 31.08 13.60 -12.73
N VAL A 91 31.37 12.59 -11.89
CA VAL A 91 32.72 12.07 -11.62
C VAL A 91 32.94 10.70 -12.29
N HIS A 92 31.99 10.23 -13.08
CA HIS A 92 32.09 9.10 -14.02
C HIS A 92 31.64 9.57 -15.40
#